data_AF-U6GRD1-F1
#
_entry.id   AF-U6GRD1-F1
#
_cell.length_a   1.000
_cell.length_b   1.000
_cell.length_c   1.000
_cell.angle_alpha   90.00
_cell.angle_beta   90.00
_cell.angle_gamma   90.00
#
_symmetry.space_group_name_H-M   'P 1'
#
loop_
_entity.id
_entity.type
_entity.pdbx_description
1 polymer ?
#
loop_
_entity_poly.entity_id
_entity_poly.type
_entity_poly.pdbx_seq_one_letter_code
_entity_poly.pdbx_strand_id
1 'polypeptide(L)'
;MWKKRPEFTLWLLEVKDINIEALSNWEEKKLFSDFAEDFNTASFPHKKYYNLELWEAEERAKAAQAASVRKEMTEFNDEAQRMREIKKLREERRRMATAQELELLRRDREKVIDMREQRLLASKVETLYKAGRNAEAEALAERLKPDT
;
A
#
# COMPACT_ATOMS: atom_id res chain seq x y z
N MET A 1 -8.55 17.90 38.66
CA MET A 1 -9.00 16.49 38.51
C MET A 1 -7.80 15.68 38.05
N TRP A 2 -7.46 14.57 38.71
CA TRP A 2 -6.26 13.80 38.39
C TRP A 2 -6.42 13.01 37.10
N LYS A 3 -5.36 12.94 36.28
CA LYS A 3 -5.40 12.27 34.96
C LYS A 3 -5.61 10.76 35.05
N LYS A 4 -5.24 10.14 36.17
CA LYS A 4 -5.36 8.69 36.42
C LYS A 4 -6.52 8.30 37.33
N ARG A 5 -7.47 9.22 37.53
CA ARG A 5 -8.62 8.98 38.39
C ARG A 5 -9.49 7.81 37.90
N PRO A 6 -9.81 7.68 36.59
CA PRO A 6 -10.60 6.54 36.10
C PRO A 6 -9.93 5.19 36.38
N GLU A 7 -8.63 5.08 36.15
CA GLU A 7 -7.87 3.85 36.39
C GLU A 7 -7.79 3.49 37.88
N PHE A 8 -7.61 4.50 38.74
CA PHE A 8 -7.61 4.33 40.18
C PHE A 8 -8.99 3.88 40.71
N THR A 9 -10.08 4.46 40.20
CA THR A 9 -11.46 4.02 40.54
C THR A 9 -11.70 2.56 40.19
N LEU A 10 -11.28 2.15 38.99
CA LEU A 10 -11.47 0.78 38.55
C LEU A 10 -10.63 -0.20 39.38
N TRP A 11 -9.39 0.17 39.71
CA TRP A 11 -8.53 -0.65 40.56
C TRP A 11 -9.10 -0.81 41.97
N LEU A 12 -9.62 0.27 42.57
CA LEU A 12 -10.27 0.19 43.88
C LEU A 12 -11.50 -0.71 43.86
N LEU A 13 -12.31 -0.61 42.82
CA LEU A 13 -13.52 -1.42 42.68
C LEU A 13 -13.20 -2.90 42.47
N GLU A 14 -12.24 -3.24 41.61
CA GLU A 14 -12.02 -4.64 41.22
C GLU A 14 -10.99 -5.37 42.08
N VAL A 15 -9.97 -4.67 42.58
CA VAL A 15 -8.87 -5.29 43.35
C VAL A 15 -9.12 -5.17 44.85
N LYS A 16 -9.65 -4.03 45.30
CA LYS A 16 -9.90 -3.76 46.72
C LYS A 16 -11.36 -3.90 47.13
N ASP A 17 -12.29 -3.99 46.17
CA ASP A 17 -13.74 -4.05 46.39
C ASP A 17 -14.28 -2.88 47.23
N ILE A 18 -13.70 -1.69 47.04
CA ILE A 18 -14.06 -0.47 47.76
C ILE A 18 -14.54 0.59 46.78
N ASN A 19 -15.68 1.22 47.08
CA ASN A 19 -16.16 2.38 46.35
C ASN A 19 -15.46 3.66 46.82
N ILE A 20 -14.97 4.49 45.89
CA ILE A 20 -14.35 5.79 46.18
C ILE A 20 -15.26 6.69 47.00
N GLU A 21 -16.56 6.65 46.75
CA GLU A 21 -17.52 7.51 47.44
C GLU A 21 -17.68 7.18 48.94
N ALA A 22 -17.26 5.98 49.35
CA ALA A 22 -17.28 5.55 50.75
C ALA A 22 -15.99 5.92 51.52
N LEU A 23 -14.96 6.43 50.84
CA LEU A 23 -13.64 6.69 51.42
C LEU A 23 -13.47 8.13 51.90
N SER A 24 -12.78 8.29 53.03
CA SER A 24 -12.32 9.60 53.49
C SER A 24 -11.10 10.08 52.70
N ASN A 25 -10.91 11.39 52.57
CA ASN A 25 -9.78 12.02 51.86
C ASN A 25 -8.39 11.53 52.31
N TRP A 26 -8.26 11.08 53.57
CA TRP A 26 -7.02 10.50 54.08
C TRP A 26 -6.77 9.09 53.55
N GLU A 27 -7.80 8.25 53.55
CA GLU A 27 -7.73 6.87 53.09
C GLU A 27 -7.51 6.81 51.58
N GLU A 28 -8.14 7.73 50.83
CA GLU A 28 -7.90 7.90 49.39
C GLU A 28 -6.42 8.15 49.10
N LYS A 29 -5.75 9.03 49.85
CA LYS A 29 -4.32 9.32 49.66
C LYS A 29 -3.43 8.11 49.94
N LYS A 30 -3.76 7.32 50.97
CA LYS A 30 -3.01 6.11 51.31
C LYS A 30 -3.14 5.08 50.18
N LEU A 31 -4.37 4.79 49.75
CA LEU A 31 -4.64 3.85 48.66
C LEU A 31 -4.08 4.33 47.33
N PHE A 32 -4.04 5.63 47.09
CA PHE A 32 -3.40 6.20 45.91
C PHE A 32 -1.88 6.01 45.93
N SER A 33 -1.24 6.04 47.10
CA SER A 33 0.19 5.73 47.23
C SER A 33 0.47 4.29 46.85
N ASP A 34 -0.34 3.34 47.34
CA ASP A 34 -0.23 1.92 47.00
C ASP A 34 -0.45 1.71 45.49
N PHE A 35 -1.47 2.35 44.91
CA PHE A 35 -1.71 2.33 43.46
C PHE A 35 -0.54 2.89 42.66
N ALA A 36 0.07 3.99 43.11
CA ALA A 36 1.23 4.57 42.45
C ALA A 36 2.46 3.65 42.52
N GLU A 37 2.64 2.94 43.63
CA GLU A 37 3.69 1.93 43.78
C GLU A 37 3.47 0.75 42.81
N ASP A 38 2.27 0.18 42.75
CA ASP A 38 1.93 -0.90 41.83
C ASP A 38 2.04 -0.46 40.35
N PHE A 39 1.69 0.80 40.07
CA PHE A 39 1.86 1.39 38.73
C PHE A 39 3.34 1.51 38.35
N ASN A 40 4.18 2.02 39.26
CA ASN A 40 5.60 2.22 39.00
C ASN A 40 6.39 0.91 38.95
N THR A 41 5.98 -0.10 39.74
CA THR A 41 6.62 -1.42 39.79
C THR A 41 6.09 -2.39 38.74
N ALA A 42 5.14 -1.95 37.91
CA ALA A 42 4.47 -2.78 36.92
C ALA A 42 3.81 -4.05 37.52
N SER A 43 3.33 -3.99 38.76
CA SER A 43 2.83 -5.14 39.53
C SER A 43 1.32 -5.36 39.45
N PHE A 44 0.61 -4.63 38.59
CA PHE A 44 -0.85 -4.80 38.51
C PHE A 44 -1.26 -6.15 37.90
N PRO A 45 -2.38 -6.73 38.34
CA PRO A 45 -2.88 -8.00 37.81
C PRO A 45 -3.25 -7.96 36.32
N HIS A 46 -3.63 -6.80 35.80
CA HIS A 46 -4.10 -6.65 34.42
C HIS A 46 -3.63 -5.33 33.80
N LYS A 47 -3.41 -5.33 32.48
CA LYS A 47 -2.90 -4.15 31.75
C LYS A 47 -3.84 -2.95 31.74
N LYS A 48 -5.14 -3.19 31.97
CA LYS A 48 -6.20 -2.16 31.97
C LYS A 48 -5.99 -1.07 33.02
N TYR A 49 -5.29 -1.37 34.12
CA TYR A 49 -5.03 -0.39 35.17
C TYR A 49 -3.92 0.61 34.80
N TYR A 50 -3.12 0.34 33.76
CA TYR A 50 -2.14 1.31 33.26
C TYR A 50 -2.76 2.34 32.33
N ASN A 51 -3.66 1.86 31.45
CA ASN A 51 -4.36 2.70 30.48
C ASN A 51 -5.72 2.08 30.13
N LEU A 52 -6.77 2.63 30.76
CA LEU A 52 -8.14 2.16 30.56
C LEU A 52 -8.64 2.49 29.15
N GLU A 53 -8.35 3.68 28.65
CA GLU A 53 -8.83 4.14 27.33
C GLU A 53 -8.29 3.26 26.19
N LEU A 54 -7.01 2.90 26.24
CA LEU A 54 -6.42 1.98 25.25
C LEU A 54 -7.07 0.61 25.32
N TRP A 55 -7.27 0.08 26.53
CA TRP A 55 -7.88 -1.23 26.70
C TRP A 55 -9.33 -1.26 26.19
N GLU A 56 -10.13 -0.24 26.49
CA GLU A 56 -11.51 -0.12 25.96
C GLU A 56 -11.53 0.06 24.44
N ALA A 57 -10.57 0.79 23.87
CA ALA A 57 -10.45 0.94 22.43
C ALA A 57 -10.10 -0.40 21.75
N GLU A 58 -9.20 -1.18 22.33
CA GLU A 58 -8.85 -2.52 21.85
C GLU A 58 -10.05 -3.48 21.93
N GLU A 59 -10.78 -3.49 23.04
CA GLU A 59 -11.99 -4.31 23.19
C GLU A 59 -13.07 -3.92 22.18
N ARG A 60 -13.27 -2.62 21.96
CA ARG A 60 -14.21 -2.13 20.94
C ARG A 60 -13.78 -2.55 19.52
N ALA A 61 -12.48 -2.49 19.22
CA ALA A 61 -11.93 -2.92 17.94
C ALA A 61 -12.10 -4.43 17.73
N LYS A 62 -11.81 -5.25 18.75
CA LYS A 62 -12.04 -6.71 18.71
C LYS A 62 -13.50 -7.05 18.53
N ALA A 63 -14.40 -6.38 19.24
CA ALA A 63 -15.84 -6.58 19.08
C ALA A 63 -16.32 -6.21 17.66
N ALA A 64 -15.82 -5.10 17.11
CA ALA A 64 -16.12 -4.69 15.73
C ALA A 64 -15.59 -5.70 14.69
N GLN A 65 -14.37 -6.23 14.89
CA GLN A 65 -13.81 -7.28 14.04
C GLN A 65 -14.60 -8.60 14.16
N ALA A 66 -14.97 -9.00 15.38
CA ALA A 66 -15.79 -10.19 15.57
C ALA A 66 -17.18 -10.04 14.93
N ALA A 67 -17.75 -8.84 14.98
CA ALA A 67 -19.01 -8.52 14.30
C ALA A 67 -18.86 -8.52 12.77
N SER A 68 -17.75 -7.99 12.23
CA SER A 68 -17.48 -8.02 10.79
C SER A 68 -17.28 -9.45 10.29
N VAL A 69 -16.52 -10.28 11.01
CA VAL A 69 -16.31 -11.70 10.67
C VAL A 69 -17.64 -12.47 10.71
N ARG A 70 -18.48 -12.24 11.73
CA ARG A 70 -19.82 -12.85 11.79
C ARG A 70 -20.70 -12.42 10.62
N LYS A 71 -20.65 -11.14 10.25
CA LYS A 71 -21.39 -10.60 9.10
C LYS A 71 -20.91 -11.20 7.78
N GLU A 72 -19.60 -11.31 7.58
CA GLU A 72 -18.99 -11.96 6.40
C GLU A 72 -19.35 -13.45 6.31
N MET A 73 -19.45 -14.16 7.44
CA MET A 73 -19.90 -15.56 7.45
C MET A 73 -21.39 -15.73 7.11
N THR A 74 -22.23 -14.72 7.36
CA THR A 74 -23.65 -14.72 6.99
C THR A 74 -23.93 -14.19 5.59
N GLU A 75 -23.07 -13.31 5.07
CA GLU A 75 -23.15 -12.79 3.70
C GLU A 75 -22.27 -13.66 2.80
N PHE A 76 -22.80 -14.81 2.37
CA PHE A 76 -22.25 -15.55 1.23
C PHE A 76 -22.47 -14.69 -0.04
N ASN A 77 -21.61 -13.69 -0.22
CA ASN A 77 -21.69 -12.64 -1.23
C ASN A 77 -20.88 -13.05 -2.47
N ASP A 78 -21.10 -14.29 -2.91
CA ASP A 78 -20.47 -14.95 -4.05
C ASP A 78 -20.64 -14.14 -5.35
N GLU A 79 -21.78 -13.48 -5.54
CA GLU A 79 -22.06 -12.67 -6.71
C GLU A 79 -21.26 -11.35 -6.74
N ALA A 80 -21.15 -10.64 -5.61
CA ALA A 80 -20.38 -9.38 -5.56
C ALA A 80 -18.87 -9.61 -5.71
N GLN A 81 -18.35 -10.71 -5.16
CA GLN A 81 -16.96 -11.11 -5.36
C GLN A 81 -16.69 -11.48 -6.82
N ARG A 82 -17.57 -12.30 -7.43
CA ARG A 82 -17.48 -12.67 -8.84
C ARG A 82 -17.53 -11.46 -9.78
N MET A 83 -18.37 -10.46 -9.49
CA MET A 83 -18.43 -9.23 -10.27
C MET A 83 -17.13 -8.40 -10.20
N ARG A 84 -16.46 -8.38 -9.03
CA ARG A 84 -15.14 -7.73 -8.89
C ARG A 84 -14.07 -8.45 -9.68
N GLU A 85 -14.06 -9.78 -9.66
CA GLU A 85 -13.12 -10.59 -10.44
C GLU A 85 -13.32 -10.40 -11.95
N ILE A 86 -14.57 -10.44 -12.42
CA ILE A 86 -14.90 -10.19 -13.84
C ILE A 86 -14.46 -8.78 -14.26
N LYS A 87 -14.64 -7.77 -13.39
CA LYS A 87 -14.20 -6.40 -13.68
C LYS A 87 -12.67 -6.32 -13.83
N LYS A 88 -11.91 -6.93 -12.92
CA LYS A 88 -10.44 -6.98 -13.02
C LYS A 88 -9.99 -7.65 -14.31
N LEU A 89 -10.56 -8.81 -14.64
CA LEU A 89 -10.22 -9.54 -15.86
C LEU A 89 -10.48 -8.71 -17.13
N ARG A 90 -11.60 -7.95 -17.16
CA ARG A 90 -11.92 -7.03 -18.26
C ARG A 90 -10.93 -5.88 -18.36
N GLU A 91 -10.52 -5.30 -17.23
CA GLU A 91 -9.54 -4.21 -17.19
C GLU A 91 -8.16 -4.69 -17.65
N GLU A 92 -7.71 -5.86 -17.21
CA GLU A 92 -6.45 -6.46 -17.65
C GLU A 92 -6.46 -6.75 -19.15
N ARG A 93 -7.55 -7.33 -19.67
CA ARG A 93 -7.68 -7.60 -21.11
C ARG A 93 -7.63 -6.31 -21.93
N ARG A 94 -8.26 -5.23 -21.47
CA ARG A 94 -8.17 -3.90 -22.12
C ARG A 94 -6.75 -3.36 -22.10
N ARG A 95 -6.05 -3.46 -20.96
CA ARG A 95 -4.65 -3.02 -20.84
C ARG A 95 -3.73 -3.76 -21.80
N MET A 96 -3.86 -5.08 -21.87
CA MET A 96 -3.07 -5.91 -22.79
C MET A 96 -3.34 -5.55 -24.25
N ALA A 97 -4.59 -5.33 -24.63
CA ALA A 97 -4.94 -4.88 -25.98
C ALA A 97 -4.33 -3.51 -26.31
N THR A 98 -4.44 -2.53 -25.41
CA THR A 98 -3.83 -1.21 -25.62
C THR A 98 -2.31 -1.26 -25.68
N ALA A 99 -1.67 -2.15 -24.92
CA ALA A 99 -0.22 -2.32 -24.94
C ALA A 99 0.26 -2.89 -26.29
N GLN A 100 -0.45 -3.89 -26.83
CA GLN A 100 -0.16 -4.45 -28.15
C GLN A 100 -0.32 -3.41 -29.26
N GLU A 101 -1.37 -2.60 -29.22
CA GLU A 101 -1.60 -1.53 -30.19
C GLU A 101 -0.47 -0.48 -30.17
N LEU A 102 -0.03 -0.08 -28.97
CA LEU A 102 1.11 0.83 -28.80
C LEU A 102 2.43 0.23 -29.31
N GLU A 103 2.65 -1.07 -29.13
CA GLU A 103 3.84 -1.76 -29.62
C GLU A 103 3.87 -1.79 -31.16
N LEU A 104 2.73 -2.06 -31.81
CA LEU A 104 2.61 -2.00 -33.26
C LEU A 104 2.90 -0.60 -33.80
N LEU A 105 2.31 0.44 -33.19
CA LEU A 105 2.57 1.84 -33.56
C LEU A 105 4.04 2.22 -33.39
N ARG A 106 4.72 1.71 -32.35
CA ARG A 106 6.17 1.93 -32.15
C ARG A 106 7.00 1.26 -33.24
N ARG A 107 6.70 0.01 -33.59
CA ARG A 107 7.38 -0.70 -34.68
C ARG A 107 7.21 0.01 -36.02
N ASP A 108 6.01 0.52 -36.30
CA ASP A 108 5.76 1.26 -37.53
C ASP A 108 6.52 2.59 -37.55
N ARG A 109 6.64 3.28 -36.40
CA ARG A 109 7.47 4.48 -36.27
C ARG A 109 8.96 4.19 -36.50
N GLU A 110 9.49 3.11 -35.95
CA GLU A 110 10.88 2.68 -36.14
C GLU A 110 11.17 2.42 -37.63
N LYS A 111 10.30 1.66 -38.31
CA LYS A 111 10.41 1.43 -39.77
C LYS A 111 10.43 2.73 -40.57
N VAL A 112 9.59 3.70 -40.22
CA VAL A 112 9.56 5.01 -40.90
C VAL A 112 10.86 5.78 -40.72
N ILE A 113 11.48 5.70 -39.53
CA ILE A 113 12.78 6.32 -39.26
C ILE A 113 13.87 5.62 -40.08
N ASP A 114 13.91 4.29 -40.09
CA ASP A 114 14.87 3.50 -40.85
C ASP A 114 14.79 3.80 -42.36
N MET A 115 13.56 3.89 -42.90
CA MET A 115 13.35 4.28 -44.31
C MET A 115 13.89 5.68 -44.61
N ARG A 116 13.74 6.62 -43.67
CA ARG A 116 14.26 7.99 -43.82
C ARG A 116 15.79 7.99 -43.80
N GLU A 117 16.40 7.21 -42.92
CA GLU A 117 17.86 7.07 -42.84
C GLU A 117 18.44 6.41 -44.11
N GLN A 118 17.82 5.34 -44.60
CA GLN A 118 18.20 4.71 -45.86
C GLN A 118 18.15 5.71 -47.03
N ARG A 119 17.12 6.56 -47.09
CA ARG A 119 17.01 7.60 -48.13
C ARG A 119 18.08 8.67 -48.04
N LEU A 120 18.45 9.09 -46.81
CA LEU A 120 19.55 10.03 -46.58
C LEU A 120 20.89 9.42 -46.98
N LEU A 121 21.13 8.16 -46.64
CA LEU A 121 22.33 7.42 -47.02
C LEU A 121 22.45 7.27 -48.54
N ALA A 122 21.36 6.93 -49.24
CA ALA A 122 21.34 6.86 -50.70
C ALA A 122 21.67 8.22 -51.35
N SER A 123 21.10 9.31 -50.83
CA SER A 123 21.44 10.66 -51.29
C SER A 123 22.91 11.01 -51.04
N LYS A 124 23.48 10.58 -49.91
CA LYS A 124 24.89 10.77 -49.59
C LYS A 124 25.82 9.98 -50.52
N VAL A 125 25.45 8.76 -50.90
CA VAL A 125 26.17 7.99 -51.92
C VAL A 125 26.21 8.75 -53.25
N GLU A 126 25.06 9.29 -53.67
CA GLU A 126 24.95 10.04 -54.92
C GLU A 126 25.83 11.30 -54.93
N THR A 127 25.89 12.03 -53.81
CA THR A 127 26.75 13.22 -53.70
C THR A 127 28.24 12.87 -53.68
N LEU A 128 28.63 11.75 -53.06
CA LEU A 128 30.02 11.26 -53.07
C LEU A 128 30.48 10.83 -54.46
N TYR A 129 29.60 10.18 -55.24
CA TYR A 129 29.86 9.88 -56.65
C TYR A 129 30.03 11.16 -57.48
N LYS A 130 29.17 12.15 -57.29
CA LYS A 130 29.29 13.46 -57.95
C LYS A 130 30.57 14.21 -57.58
N ALA A 131 31.07 14.02 -56.35
CA ALA A 131 32.32 14.60 -55.86
C ALA A 131 33.58 13.81 -56.27
N GLY A 132 33.45 12.70 -57.02
CA GLY A 132 34.57 11.89 -57.50
C GLY A 132 35.23 10.98 -56.44
N ARG A 133 34.62 10.84 -55.26
CA ARG A 133 35.11 9.96 -54.17
C ARG A 133 34.51 8.56 -54.28
N ASN A 134 34.88 7.87 -55.35
CA ASN A 134 34.24 6.61 -55.75
C ASN A 134 34.42 5.47 -54.73
N ALA A 135 35.61 5.35 -54.11
CA ALA A 135 35.87 4.30 -53.12
C ALA A 135 35.02 4.45 -51.84
N GLU A 136 34.79 5.68 -51.38
CA GLU A 136 33.93 5.95 -50.21
C GLU A 136 32.45 5.72 -50.54
N ALA A 137 32.02 6.05 -51.76
CA ALA A 137 30.65 5.84 -52.22
C ALA A 137 30.32 4.36 -52.38
N GLU A 138 31.26 3.56 -52.89
CA GLU A 138 31.09 2.12 -53.12
C GLU A 138 31.02 1.33 -51.81
N ALA A 139 31.87 1.66 -50.83
CA ALA A 139 31.82 1.09 -49.48
C ALA A 139 30.49 1.42 -48.76
N LEU A 140 29.96 2.64 -48.94
CA LEU A 140 28.69 3.04 -48.34
C LEU A 140 27.49 2.40 -49.05
N ALA A 141 27.60 2.15 -50.37
CA ALA A 141 26.60 1.45 -51.16
C ALA A 141 26.55 -0.06 -50.87
N GLU A 142 27.70 -0.69 -50.63
CA GLU A 142 27.79 -2.10 -50.22
C GLU A 142 27.09 -2.33 -48.88
N ARG A 143 27.30 -1.43 -47.92
CA ARG A 143 26.61 -1.44 -46.62
C ARG A 143 25.09 -1.22 -46.70
N LEU A 144 24.60 -0.61 -47.78
CA LEU A 144 23.16 -0.35 -47.98
C LEU A 144 22.42 -1.55 -48.59
N LYS A 145 23.14 -2.56 -49.10
CA LYS A 145 22.51 -3.76 -49.65
C LYS A 145 21.85 -4.54 -48.51
N PRO A 146 20.59 -4.97 -48.66
CA PRO A 146 19.97 -5.85 -47.67
C PRO A 146 20.74 -7.18 -47.65
N ASP A 147 21.11 -7.64 -46.44
CA ASP A 147 21.61 -9.00 -46.25
C ASP A 147 20.50 -9.96 -46.71
N THR A 148 20.82 -10.78 -47.72
CA THR A 148 19.91 -11.78 -48.31
C THR A 148 20.00 -13.10 -47.56
#